data_AF-T1ECI1-F1
#
_entry.id   AF-T1ECI1-F1
#
_cell.length_a   1.000
_cell.length_b   1.000
_cell.length_c   1.000
_cell.angle_alpha   90.00
_cell.angle_beta   90.00
_cell.angle_gamma   90.00
#
_symmetry.space_group_name_H-M   'P 1'
#
loop_
_entity.id
_entity.type
_entity.pdbx_description
1 polymer ?
#
loop_
_entity_poly.entity_id
_entity_poly.type
_entity_poly.pdbx_seq_one_letter_code
_entity_poly.pdbx_strand_id
1 'polypeptide(L)'
;MKHKLPVMLISMTIITCKADLGKTEKLERALKEQEIKIVKETKKIKTKAIIAEAKLKTAKKATEKALKTVILSATSIKEAQETSEKSNREKEDAKNEKAQIEREKLKIENEAKQLEVQLKEKWNQQQTQFKIDEAKLELKRKTKDIERLLIIYDNDYGIEPSDQFGMHDSNSNNKAFDVLHQGLKPYHHADNKKVREKIYLVFEYKDIYIQSLGEILNKIAKVSYLPPDQAKQKTLEQEQANALLNEIIENIHEYFAHYFEGTFKILSDKQNSIDALNLSDLRTLLNKLNELQKIKDTCKMYAETIYNDFKNDKGKIRTGGIKELGEYITNHEYKKIFKDAIEQIKTLDTQISNITYK
;
A
#
# COMPACT_ATOMS: atom_id res chain seq x y z
N MET A 1 91.02 -55.28 47.52
CA MET A 1 90.81 -56.20 46.38
C MET A 1 91.95 -55.98 45.39
N LYS A 2 92.93 -56.91 45.31
CA LYS A 2 93.19 -57.79 44.14
C LYS A 2 93.22 -56.97 42.82
N HIS A 3 94.31 -56.79 42.06
CA HIS A 3 95.28 -57.78 41.58
C HIS A 3 96.44 -57.11 40.79
N LYS A 4 97.65 -57.69 40.96
CA LYS A 4 98.61 -58.15 39.91
C LYS A 4 99.54 -57.14 39.20
N LEU A 5 100.81 -57.29 39.56
CA LEU A 5 102.03 -57.23 38.73
C LEU A 5 101.89 -58.05 37.41
N PRO A 6 102.71 -57.79 36.38
CA PRO A 6 103.95 -58.58 36.31
C PRO A 6 105.21 -57.79 35.95
N VAL A 7 106.26 -58.23 36.64
CA VAL A 7 107.69 -58.09 36.36
C VAL A 7 108.04 -58.87 35.08
N MET A 8 108.97 -58.33 34.29
CA MET A 8 109.82 -59.12 33.40
C MET A 8 111.28 -58.72 33.64
N LEU A 9 112.12 -59.73 33.76
CA LEU A 9 113.45 -59.78 34.37
C LEU A 9 114.42 -60.34 33.31
N ILE A 10 115.74 -60.24 33.57
CA ILE A 10 116.88 -60.95 32.93
C ILE A 10 117.46 -60.18 31.71
N SER A 11 118.77 -59.90 31.57
CA SER A 11 119.99 -60.65 31.97
C SER A 11 121.21 -59.77 32.28
N MET A 12 121.98 -60.21 33.29
CA MET A 12 123.41 -59.95 33.47
C MET A 12 124.25 -60.70 32.42
N THR A 13 125.35 -60.10 31.99
CA THR A 13 126.60 -60.83 31.67
C THR A 13 127.79 -60.01 32.14
N ILE A 14 128.53 -60.55 33.11
CA ILE A 14 129.85 -60.10 33.55
C ILE A 14 130.89 -60.78 32.65
N ILE A 15 131.82 -60.02 32.06
CA ILE A 15 133.15 -60.55 31.69
C ILE A 15 134.22 -59.57 32.17
N THR A 16 135.12 -60.15 32.97
CA THR A 16 136.35 -59.66 33.59
C THR A 16 137.41 -59.14 32.60
N CYS A 17 138.15 -58.09 32.96
CA CYS A 17 139.62 -58.09 33.16
C CYS A 17 140.26 -56.68 33.20
N LYS A 18 141.01 -56.44 34.29
CA LYS A 18 142.24 -55.63 34.48
C LYS A 18 142.31 -54.15 34.07
N ALA A 19 142.53 -53.36 35.15
CA ALA A 19 143.35 -52.14 35.30
C ALA A 19 142.89 -50.82 34.64
N ASP A 20 142.58 -49.80 35.45
CA ASP A 20 143.43 -48.58 35.57
C ASP A 20 142.92 -47.62 36.68
N LEU A 21 143.82 -47.16 37.56
CA LEU A 21 143.58 -46.52 38.86
C LEU A 21 143.49 -44.98 38.79
N GLY A 22 142.82 -44.40 37.79
CA GLY A 22 142.84 -42.93 37.56
C GLY A 22 141.57 -42.22 37.07
N LYS A 23 140.40 -42.89 36.96
CA LYS A 23 139.20 -42.32 36.29
C LYS A 23 137.94 -42.12 37.15
N THR A 24 137.95 -42.47 38.43
CA THR A 24 136.76 -42.48 39.30
C THR A 24 136.28 -41.09 39.77
N GLU A 25 137.14 -40.07 39.87
CA GLU A 25 136.71 -38.70 40.26
C GLU A 25 135.99 -37.92 39.14
N LYS A 26 136.25 -38.22 37.86
CA LYS A 26 135.58 -37.53 36.74
C LYS A 26 134.15 -38.01 36.50
N LEU A 27 133.84 -39.26 36.84
CA LEU A 27 132.50 -39.83 36.65
C LEU A 27 131.48 -39.28 37.67
N GLU A 28 131.91 -39.03 38.92
CA GLU A 28 131.04 -38.52 39.98
C GLU A 28 130.63 -37.06 39.77
N ARG A 29 131.50 -36.21 39.20
CA ARG A 29 131.12 -34.85 38.77
C ARG A 29 130.14 -34.85 37.59
N ALA A 30 130.34 -35.72 36.60
CA ALA A 30 129.47 -35.80 35.43
C ALA A 30 128.05 -36.28 35.78
N LEU A 31 127.91 -37.21 36.76
CA LEU A 31 126.61 -37.69 37.20
C LEU A 31 125.79 -36.61 37.94
N LYS A 32 126.44 -35.83 38.82
CA LYS A 32 125.79 -34.69 39.52
C LYS A 32 125.34 -33.58 38.57
N GLU A 33 126.09 -33.30 37.52
CA GLU A 33 125.67 -32.32 36.48
C GLU A 33 124.49 -32.83 35.66
N GLN A 34 124.39 -34.13 35.40
CA GLN A 34 123.28 -34.70 34.64
C GLN A 34 121.98 -34.73 35.46
N GLU A 35 122.03 -35.04 36.76
CA GLU A 35 120.88 -34.95 37.67
C GLU A 35 120.35 -33.51 37.79
N ILE A 36 121.23 -32.52 37.89
CA ILE A 36 120.84 -31.10 37.93
C ILE A 36 120.16 -30.68 36.61
N LYS A 37 120.61 -31.21 35.47
CA LYS A 37 120.02 -30.92 34.16
C LYS A 37 118.63 -31.55 34.00
N ILE A 38 118.46 -32.80 34.43
CA ILE A 38 117.17 -33.50 34.41
C ILE A 38 116.16 -32.82 35.33
N VAL A 39 116.53 -32.46 36.56
CA VAL A 39 115.64 -31.75 37.50
C VAL A 39 115.21 -30.37 36.95
N LYS A 40 116.11 -29.66 36.25
CA LYS A 40 115.77 -28.39 35.57
C LYS A 40 114.80 -28.59 34.41
N GLU A 41 114.94 -29.65 33.61
CA GLU A 41 113.99 -29.94 32.53
C GLU A 41 112.64 -30.44 33.03
N THR A 42 112.61 -31.30 34.07
CA THR A 42 111.36 -31.78 34.68
C THR A 42 110.58 -30.62 35.31
N LYS A 43 111.26 -29.65 35.95
CA LYS A 43 110.60 -28.41 36.42
C LYS A 43 110.02 -27.60 35.25
N LYS A 44 110.75 -27.47 34.14
CA LYS A 44 110.28 -26.73 32.94
C LYS A 44 109.04 -27.37 32.30
N ILE A 45 108.99 -28.71 32.23
CA ILE A 45 107.84 -29.46 31.70
C ILE A 45 106.63 -29.35 32.63
N LYS A 46 106.84 -29.43 33.95
CA LYS A 46 105.76 -29.28 34.94
C LYS A 46 105.15 -27.87 34.90
N THR A 47 105.96 -26.83 34.72
CA THR A 47 105.46 -25.46 34.55
C THR A 47 104.68 -25.28 33.23
N LYS A 48 105.13 -25.89 32.13
CA LYS A 48 104.40 -25.85 30.85
C LYS A 48 103.07 -26.60 30.91
N ALA A 49 103.00 -27.74 31.61
CA ALA A 49 101.76 -28.49 31.80
C ALA A 49 100.73 -27.68 32.62
N ILE A 50 101.17 -27.02 33.70
CA ILE A 50 100.30 -26.15 34.53
C ILE A 50 99.77 -24.96 33.72
N ILE A 51 100.61 -24.35 32.85
CA ILE A 51 100.18 -23.24 31.98
C ILE A 51 99.19 -23.73 30.91
N ALA A 52 99.40 -24.93 30.34
CA ALA A 52 98.47 -25.51 29.37
C ALA A 52 97.11 -25.84 30.00
N GLU A 53 97.11 -26.38 31.23
CA GLU A 53 95.89 -26.69 31.98
C GLU A 53 95.13 -25.42 32.40
N ALA A 54 95.85 -24.38 32.82
CA ALA A 54 95.26 -23.06 33.09
C ALA A 54 94.66 -22.42 31.82
N LYS A 55 95.33 -22.55 30.66
CA LYS A 55 94.80 -22.10 29.36
C LYS A 55 93.57 -22.91 28.94
N LEU A 56 93.56 -24.23 29.13
CA LEU A 56 92.42 -25.09 28.83
C LEU A 56 91.20 -24.74 29.71
N LYS A 57 91.43 -24.46 31.00
CA LYS A 57 90.38 -24.06 31.95
C LYS A 57 89.80 -22.67 31.62
N THR A 58 90.65 -21.76 31.14
CA THR A 58 90.24 -20.43 30.68
C THR A 58 89.48 -20.52 29.36
N ALA A 59 89.94 -21.35 28.42
CA ALA A 59 89.26 -21.61 27.16
C ALA A 59 87.89 -22.27 27.37
N LYS A 60 87.77 -23.24 28.28
CA LYS A 60 86.48 -23.87 28.67
C LYS A 60 85.51 -22.86 29.29
N LYS A 61 85.97 -21.98 30.17
CA LYS A 61 85.14 -20.90 30.72
C LYS A 61 84.70 -19.90 29.65
N ALA A 62 85.58 -19.58 28.70
CA ALA A 62 85.27 -18.69 27.58
C ALA A 62 84.23 -19.32 26.64
N THR A 63 84.36 -20.61 26.31
CA THR A 63 83.37 -21.31 25.49
C THR A 63 82.05 -21.54 26.22
N GLU A 64 82.04 -21.85 27.52
CA GLU A 64 80.80 -21.91 28.32
C GLU A 64 80.08 -20.56 28.39
N LYS A 65 80.85 -19.46 28.54
CA LYS A 65 80.29 -18.10 28.52
C LYS A 65 79.74 -17.76 27.15
N ALA A 66 80.46 -18.07 26.07
CA ALA A 66 79.99 -17.87 24.70
C ALA A 66 78.73 -18.72 24.41
N LEU A 67 78.70 -19.97 24.86
CA LEU A 67 77.56 -20.88 24.69
C LEU A 67 76.33 -20.36 25.45
N LYS A 68 76.50 -19.86 26.69
CA LYS A 68 75.41 -19.20 27.43
C LYS A 68 74.89 -17.96 26.72
N THR A 69 75.76 -17.13 26.16
CA THR A 69 75.35 -15.94 25.39
C THR A 69 74.60 -16.32 24.11
N VAL A 70 75.06 -17.36 23.39
CA VAL A 70 74.38 -17.86 22.19
C VAL A 70 73.01 -18.43 22.54
N ILE A 71 72.90 -19.23 23.61
CA ILE A 71 71.62 -19.78 24.08
C ILE A 71 70.66 -18.64 24.47
N LEU A 72 71.12 -17.66 25.26
CA LEU A 72 70.32 -16.48 25.63
C LEU A 72 69.82 -15.72 24.39
N SER A 73 70.71 -15.47 23.41
CA SER A 73 70.32 -14.80 22.17
C SER A 73 69.32 -15.61 21.33
N ALA A 74 69.45 -16.93 21.30
CA ALA A 74 68.51 -17.80 20.60
C ALA A 74 67.13 -17.82 21.27
N THR A 75 67.06 -17.81 22.61
CA THR A 75 65.79 -17.64 23.34
C THR A 75 65.15 -16.28 23.09
N SER A 76 65.93 -15.19 23.11
CA SER A 76 65.38 -13.85 22.83
C SER A 76 64.88 -13.69 21.39
N ILE A 77 65.55 -14.33 20.41
CA ILE A 77 65.07 -14.37 19.02
C ILE A 77 63.77 -15.16 18.90
N LYS A 78 63.66 -16.30 19.59
CA LYS A 78 62.46 -17.12 19.61
C LYS A 78 61.27 -16.38 20.24
N GLU A 79 61.47 -15.73 21.39
CA GLU A 79 60.45 -14.90 22.04
C GLU A 79 60.02 -13.72 21.16
N ALA A 80 60.97 -13.07 20.46
CA ALA A 80 60.67 -11.99 19.52
C ALA A 80 59.88 -12.50 18.29
N GLN A 81 60.18 -13.69 17.78
CA GLN A 81 59.41 -14.32 16.71
C GLN A 81 57.99 -14.68 17.16
N GLU A 82 57.83 -15.31 18.33
CA GLU A 82 56.52 -15.66 18.89
C GLU A 82 55.67 -14.41 19.14
N THR A 83 56.28 -13.31 19.60
CA THR A 83 55.58 -12.02 19.80
C THR A 83 55.19 -11.36 18.48
N SER A 84 56.06 -11.43 17.47
CA SER A 84 55.77 -10.96 16.10
C SER A 84 54.63 -11.75 15.44
N GLU A 85 54.66 -13.07 15.55
CA GLU A 85 53.60 -13.96 15.03
C GLU A 85 52.27 -13.71 15.74
N LYS A 86 52.28 -13.55 17.07
CA LYS A 86 51.08 -13.20 17.84
C LYS A 86 50.51 -11.85 17.44
N SER A 87 51.36 -10.82 17.30
CA SER A 87 50.94 -9.49 16.82
C SER A 87 50.38 -9.54 15.40
N ASN A 88 50.89 -10.41 14.53
CA ASN A 88 50.37 -10.55 13.16
C ASN A 88 49.01 -11.25 13.15
N ARG A 89 48.82 -12.30 13.97
CA ARG A 89 47.51 -12.95 14.16
C ARG A 89 46.46 -11.98 14.70
N GLU A 90 46.79 -11.21 15.75
CA GLU A 90 45.88 -10.20 16.31
C GLU A 90 45.48 -9.13 15.28
N LYS A 91 46.40 -8.71 14.39
CA LYS A 91 46.09 -7.79 13.29
C LYS A 91 45.20 -8.41 12.23
N GLU A 92 45.39 -9.68 11.93
CA GLU A 92 44.61 -10.42 10.94
C GLU A 92 43.19 -10.73 11.45
N ASP A 93 43.07 -11.09 12.73
CA ASP A 93 41.79 -11.26 13.44
C ASP A 93 41.02 -9.93 13.48
N ALA A 94 41.66 -8.82 13.87
CA ALA A 94 41.02 -7.50 13.87
C ALA A 94 40.60 -7.04 12.47
N LYS A 95 41.34 -7.41 11.42
CA LYS A 95 40.99 -7.12 10.02
C LYS A 95 39.77 -7.93 9.58
N ASN A 96 39.70 -9.21 9.96
CA ASN A 96 38.56 -10.08 9.67
C ASN A 96 37.30 -9.61 10.43
N GLU A 97 37.44 -9.25 11.70
CA GLU A 97 36.35 -8.71 12.52
C GLU A 97 35.81 -7.39 11.94
N LYS A 98 36.69 -6.48 11.53
CA LYS A 98 36.28 -5.24 10.84
C LYS A 98 35.54 -5.53 9.54
N ALA A 99 36.01 -6.49 8.73
CA ALA A 99 35.34 -6.88 7.50
C ALA A 99 33.97 -7.53 7.76
N GLN A 100 33.82 -8.29 8.84
CA GLN A 100 32.55 -8.86 9.25
C GLN A 100 31.56 -7.78 9.71
N ILE A 101 32.00 -6.84 10.56
CA ILE A 101 31.19 -5.68 10.99
C ILE A 101 30.73 -4.87 9.79
N GLU A 102 31.59 -4.66 8.79
CA GLU A 102 31.24 -3.88 7.60
C GLU A 102 30.21 -4.61 6.71
N ARG A 103 30.29 -5.95 6.61
CA ARG A 103 29.26 -6.77 5.96
C ARG A 103 27.93 -6.75 6.71
N GLU A 104 27.95 -6.86 8.03
CA GLU A 104 26.75 -6.79 8.87
C GLU A 104 26.10 -5.41 8.79
N LYS A 105 26.89 -4.34 8.83
CA LYS A 105 26.41 -2.97 8.63
C LYS A 105 25.72 -2.80 7.28
N LEU A 106 26.34 -3.28 6.19
CA LEU A 106 25.75 -3.22 4.85
C LEU A 106 24.45 -4.03 4.76
N LYS A 107 24.40 -5.19 5.41
CA LYS A 107 23.19 -6.02 5.49
C LYS A 107 22.06 -5.29 6.21
N ILE A 108 22.33 -4.72 7.39
CA ILE A 108 21.36 -3.94 8.17
C ILE A 108 20.86 -2.73 7.37
N GLU A 109 21.76 -2.02 6.68
CA GLU A 109 21.38 -0.87 5.86
C GLU A 109 20.45 -1.25 4.70
N ASN A 110 20.72 -2.39 4.05
CA ASN A 110 19.86 -2.91 2.99
C ASN A 110 18.50 -3.37 3.53
N GLU A 111 18.46 -4.04 4.69
CA GLU A 111 17.23 -4.45 5.36
C GLU A 111 16.38 -3.23 5.79
N ALA A 112 17.02 -2.19 6.34
CA ALA A 112 16.35 -0.95 6.70
C ALA A 112 15.73 -0.23 5.49
N LYS A 113 16.47 -0.16 4.36
CA LYS A 113 15.96 0.39 3.10
C LYS A 113 14.75 -0.39 2.58
N GLN A 114 14.78 -1.73 2.65
CA GLN A 114 13.63 -2.55 2.27
C GLN A 114 12.41 -2.32 3.18
N LEU A 115 12.64 -2.23 4.49
CA LEU A 115 11.57 -1.96 5.46
C LEU A 115 10.93 -0.59 5.23
N GLU A 116 11.73 0.43 4.94
CA GLU A 116 11.24 1.77 4.63
C GLU A 116 10.34 1.78 3.38
N VAL A 117 10.73 1.07 2.32
CA VAL A 117 9.91 0.89 1.12
C VAL A 117 8.58 0.20 1.46
N GLN A 118 8.62 -0.91 2.21
CA GLN A 118 7.41 -1.64 2.61
C GLN A 118 6.46 -0.79 3.48
N LEU A 119 7.01 0.00 4.42
CA LEU A 119 6.23 0.90 5.26
C LEU A 119 5.57 2.00 4.43
N LYS A 120 6.30 2.57 3.47
CA LYS A 120 5.77 3.58 2.55
C LYS A 120 4.65 3.01 1.66
N GLU A 121 4.82 1.79 1.16
CA GLU A 121 3.79 1.09 0.39
C GLU A 121 2.53 0.82 1.23
N LYS A 122 2.69 0.29 2.46
CA LYS A 122 1.57 0.08 3.39
C LYS A 122 0.84 1.38 3.72
N TRP A 123 1.58 2.45 3.99
CA TRP A 123 0.99 3.76 4.26
C TRP A 123 0.18 4.27 3.06
N ASN A 124 0.72 4.17 1.85
CA ASN A 124 0.02 4.57 0.63
C ASN A 124 -1.24 3.73 0.37
N GLN A 125 -1.18 2.42 0.65
CA GLN A 125 -2.34 1.53 0.58
C GLN A 125 -3.43 1.95 1.58
N GLN A 126 -3.07 2.21 2.84
CA GLN A 126 -4.01 2.68 3.86
C GLN A 126 -4.64 4.02 3.50
N GLN A 127 -3.85 4.98 3.00
CA GLN A 127 -4.34 6.27 2.54
C GLN A 127 -5.32 6.13 1.36
N THR A 128 -5.05 5.19 0.45
CA THR A 128 -5.96 4.89 -0.66
C THR A 128 -7.25 4.27 -0.16
N GLN A 129 -7.18 3.31 0.76
CA GLN A 129 -8.36 2.67 1.34
C GLN A 129 -9.25 3.67 2.09
N PHE A 130 -8.64 4.55 2.90
CA PHE A 130 -9.37 5.60 3.60
C PHE A 130 -10.18 6.50 2.64
N LYS A 131 -9.58 6.90 1.51
CA LYS A 131 -10.26 7.70 0.47
C LYS A 131 -11.38 6.94 -0.22
N ILE A 132 -11.22 5.63 -0.41
CA ILE A 132 -12.27 4.76 -0.95
C ILE A 132 -13.46 4.72 0.02
N ASP A 133 -13.20 4.50 1.30
CA ASP A 133 -14.24 4.42 2.32
C ASP A 133 -15.00 5.75 2.47
N GLU A 134 -14.28 6.88 2.42
CA GLU A 134 -14.85 8.22 2.39
C GLU A 134 -15.79 8.42 1.18
N ALA A 135 -15.33 8.05 -0.03
CA ALA A 135 -16.13 8.16 -1.25
C ALA A 135 -17.39 7.28 -1.19
N LYS A 136 -17.29 6.05 -0.67
CA LYS A 136 -18.44 5.17 -0.48
C LYS A 136 -19.45 5.72 0.54
N LEU A 137 -18.95 6.32 1.62
CA LEU A 137 -19.82 6.97 2.61
C LEU A 137 -20.54 8.18 2.02
N GLU A 138 -19.85 8.98 1.22
CA GLU A 138 -20.46 10.10 0.49
C GLU A 138 -21.54 9.61 -0.49
N LEU A 139 -21.28 8.53 -1.22
CA LEU A 139 -22.23 7.91 -2.14
C LEU A 139 -23.53 7.54 -1.41
N LYS A 140 -23.41 6.77 -0.32
CA LYS A 140 -24.55 6.38 0.53
C LYS A 140 -25.33 7.58 1.06
N ARG A 141 -24.64 8.65 1.45
CA ARG A 141 -25.31 9.89 1.92
C ARG A 141 -26.13 10.54 0.81
N LYS A 142 -25.63 10.56 -0.43
CA LYS A 142 -26.31 11.17 -1.58
C LYS A 142 -27.50 10.35 -2.08
N THR A 143 -27.45 9.02 -1.97
CA THR A 143 -28.53 8.14 -2.45
C THR A 143 -29.62 7.89 -1.42
N LYS A 144 -29.32 8.05 -0.12
CA LYS A 144 -30.20 7.69 1.01
C LYS A 144 -31.65 8.17 0.89
N ASP A 145 -31.87 9.44 0.54
CA ASP A 145 -33.23 9.97 0.49
C ASP A 145 -34.01 9.38 -0.68
N ILE A 146 -33.34 9.11 -1.81
CA ILE A 146 -33.97 8.48 -2.97
C ILE A 146 -34.22 7.00 -2.72
N GLU A 147 -33.30 6.29 -2.05
CA GLU A 147 -33.51 4.91 -1.59
C GLU A 147 -34.76 4.79 -0.71
N ARG A 148 -34.97 5.74 0.21
CA ARG A 148 -36.19 5.79 1.03
C ARG A 148 -37.45 5.97 0.19
N LEU A 149 -37.41 6.84 -0.81
CA LEU A 149 -38.54 7.07 -1.70
C LEU A 149 -38.83 5.84 -2.58
N LEU A 150 -37.79 5.15 -3.05
CA LEU A 150 -37.91 3.88 -3.79
C LEU A 150 -38.51 2.78 -2.91
N ILE A 151 -38.12 2.69 -1.62
CA ILE A 151 -38.74 1.74 -0.67
C ILE A 151 -40.25 2.01 -0.54
N ILE A 152 -40.67 3.27 -0.45
CA ILE A 152 -42.10 3.62 -0.39
C ILE A 152 -42.82 3.16 -1.67
N TYR A 153 -42.21 3.40 -2.83
CA TYR A 153 -42.75 2.99 -4.13
C TYR A 153 -42.81 1.46 -4.31
N ASP A 154 -41.71 0.75 -4.07
CA ASP A 154 -41.62 -0.70 -4.29
C ASP A 154 -42.54 -1.50 -3.34
N ASN A 155 -42.76 -0.99 -2.12
CA ASN A 155 -43.58 -1.67 -1.11
C ASN A 155 -45.02 -1.13 -1.00
N ASP A 156 -45.41 -0.17 -1.83
CA ASP A 156 -46.74 0.45 -1.80
C ASP A 156 -47.11 1.04 -0.41
N TYR A 157 -46.16 1.76 0.19
CA TYR A 157 -46.37 2.46 1.46
C TYR A 157 -46.90 3.90 1.29
N GLY A 158 -47.05 4.37 0.05
CA GLY A 158 -47.62 5.67 -0.25
C GLY A 158 -49.11 5.71 0.06
N ILE A 159 -49.55 6.71 0.82
CA ILE A 159 -50.98 6.91 1.09
C ILE A 159 -51.56 7.77 -0.04
N GLU A 160 -52.29 7.13 -0.94
CA GLU A 160 -53.07 7.83 -1.97
C GLU A 160 -54.48 8.14 -1.42
N PRO A 161 -54.92 9.41 -1.42
CA PRO A 161 -56.29 9.75 -1.03
C PRO A 161 -57.30 9.24 -2.08
N SER A 162 -58.56 9.10 -1.69
CA SER A 162 -59.61 8.53 -2.56
C SER A 162 -59.87 9.35 -3.84
N ASP A 163 -59.58 10.66 -3.81
CA ASP A 163 -59.67 11.56 -4.96
C ASP A 163 -58.37 11.62 -5.79
N GLN A 164 -57.39 10.79 -5.44
CA GLN A 164 -56.10 10.64 -6.12
C GLN A 164 -55.36 11.98 -6.27
N PHE A 165 -55.34 12.74 -5.17
CA PHE A 165 -54.79 14.09 -5.08
C PHE A 165 -55.55 15.10 -5.94
N GLY A 166 -56.87 14.92 -6.02
CA GLY A 166 -57.77 15.75 -6.81
C GLY A 166 -57.72 15.52 -8.32
N MET A 167 -56.98 14.50 -8.79
CA MET A 167 -56.88 14.14 -10.22
C MET A 167 -57.94 13.13 -10.67
N HIS A 168 -58.81 12.68 -9.76
CA HIS A 168 -59.99 11.87 -10.04
C HIS A 168 -61.21 12.44 -9.31
N ASP A 169 -62.38 12.36 -9.94
CA ASP A 169 -63.65 12.45 -9.23
C ASP A 169 -64.68 11.47 -9.78
N SER A 170 -65.59 11.00 -8.93
CA SER A 170 -66.60 10.00 -9.30
C SER A 170 -67.83 10.58 -10.01
N ASN A 171 -67.88 11.90 -10.21
CA ASN A 171 -69.12 12.59 -10.60
C ASN A 171 -69.09 13.12 -12.03
N SER A 172 -67.96 13.68 -12.45
CA SER A 172 -67.85 14.46 -13.68
C SER A 172 -66.97 13.79 -14.74
N ASN A 173 -66.13 12.82 -14.35
CA ASN A 173 -65.24 12.05 -15.21
C ASN A 173 -64.40 12.94 -16.16
N ASN A 174 -64.07 14.16 -15.73
CA ASN A 174 -63.35 15.15 -16.54
C ASN A 174 -62.01 15.56 -15.93
N LYS A 175 -61.55 14.84 -14.89
CA LYS A 175 -60.25 15.06 -14.27
C LYS A 175 -59.17 14.35 -15.06
N ALA A 176 -57.92 14.70 -14.76
CA ALA A 176 -56.76 14.18 -15.47
C ALA A 176 -56.73 12.64 -15.52
N PHE A 177 -56.99 11.96 -14.40
CA PHE A 177 -56.96 10.50 -14.34
C PHE A 177 -58.23 9.82 -14.86
N ASP A 178 -59.29 10.58 -15.12
CA ASP A 178 -60.49 10.09 -15.81
C ASP A 178 -60.27 10.09 -17.33
N VAL A 179 -59.53 11.08 -17.83
CA VAL A 179 -59.26 11.27 -19.26
C VAL A 179 -58.03 10.49 -19.72
N LEU A 180 -56.96 10.43 -18.91
CA LEU A 180 -55.74 9.70 -19.23
C LEU A 180 -55.95 8.18 -19.16
N HIS A 181 -55.34 7.44 -20.10
CA HIS A 181 -55.47 5.99 -20.21
C HIS A 181 -54.12 5.29 -20.26
N GLN A 182 -54.00 4.20 -19.51
CA GLN A 182 -52.92 3.23 -19.65
C GLN A 182 -53.52 1.95 -20.23
N GLY A 183 -53.22 1.67 -21.51
CA GLY A 183 -53.90 0.62 -22.24
C GLY A 183 -55.40 0.90 -22.35
N LEU A 184 -56.23 -0.10 -22.01
CA LEU A 184 -57.69 0.01 -22.10
C LEU A 184 -58.34 0.62 -20.85
N LYS A 185 -57.57 0.93 -19.82
CA LYS A 185 -58.11 1.39 -18.53
C LYS A 185 -57.67 2.83 -18.24
N PRO A 186 -58.56 3.67 -17.68
CA PRO A 186 -58.20 5.02 -17.28
C PRO A 186 -57.24 5.00 -16.09
N TYR A 187 -56.50 6.07 -15.89
CA TYR A 187 -55.48 6.15 -14.84
C TYR A 187 -56.09 5.96 -13.45
N HIS A 188 -57.34 6.37 -13.21
CA HIS A 188 -57.96 6.24 -11.89
C HIS A 188 -58.26 4.79 -11.47
N HIS A 189 -58.27 3.85 -12.42
CA HIS A 189 -58.55 2.43 -12.16
C HIS A 189 -57.51 1.81 -11.21
N ALA A 190 -57.91 0.88 -10.34
CA ALA A 190 -57.03 0.23 -9.36
C ALA A 190 -55.78 -0.42 -10.00
N ASP A 191 -55.95 -1.15 -11.10
CA ASP A 191 -54.85 -1.74 -11.88
C ASP A 191 -53.76 -0.75 -12.32
N ASN A 192 -54.10 0.53 -12.45
CA ASN A 192 -53.17 1.58 -12.87
C ASN A 192 -52.54 2.33 -11.69
N LYS A 193 -52.72 1.85 -10.44
CA LYS A 193 -52.14 2.46 -9.24
C LYS A 193 -50.63 2.65 -9.36
N LYS A 194 -49.88 1.63 -9.80
CA LYS A 194 -48.43 1.73 -9.98
C LYS A 194 -48.01 2.78 -11.00
N VAL A 195 -48.84 3.05 -12.00
CA VAL A 195 -48.59 4.12 -12.99
C VAL A 195 -48.75 5.49 -12.32
N ARG A 196 -49.80 5.68 -11.52
CA ARG A 196 -49.99 6.91 -10.75
C ARG A 196 -48.87 7.15 -9.73
N GLU A 197 -48.40 6.10 -9.06
CA GLU A 197 -47.30 6.19 -8.11
C GLU A 197 -45.99 6.69 -8.75
N LYS A 198 -45.74 6.42 -10.03
CA LYS A 198 -44.59 6.99 -10.76
C LYS A 198 -44.66 8.51 -10.77
N ILE A 199 -45.85 9.05 -11.03
CA ILE A 199 -46.10 10.50 -11.01
C ILE A 199 -45.82 11.03 -9.60
N TYR A 200 -46.37 10.40 -8.56
CA TYR A 200 -46.18 10.86 -7.17
C TYR A 200 -44.71 10.83 -6.73
N LEU A 201 -43.97 9.80 -7.13
CA LEU A 201 -42.56 9.65 -6.80
C LEU A 201 -41.69 10.72 -7.46
N VAL A 202 -42.00 11.15 -8.69
CA VAL A 202 -41.29 12.29 -9.33
C VAL A 202 -41.39 13.57 -8.50
N PHE A 203 -42.48 13.75 -7.77
CA PHE A 203 -42.68 14.85 -6.82
C PHE A 203 -42.33 14.48 -5.37
N GLU A 204 -41.60 13.38 -5.16
CA GLU A 204 -41.12 12.92 -3.86
C GLU A 204 -42.25 12.71 -2.83
N TYR A 205 -43.43 12.30 -3.28
CA TYR A 205 -44.64 12.18 -2.44
C TYR A 205 -45.00 13.45 -1.67
N LYS A 206 -44.68 14.63 -2.22
CA LYS A 206 -45.08 15.91 -1.62
C LYS A 206 -46.45 16.32 -2.12
N ASP A 207 -47.47 16.09 -1.30
CA ASP A 207 -48.89 16.34 -1.59
C ASP A 207 -49.13 17.69 -2.27
N ILE A 208 -48.54 18.77 -1.75
CA ILE A 208 -48.72 20.12 -2.29
C ILE A 208 -48.31 20.18 -3.77
N TYR A 209 -47.17 19.59 -4.14
CA TYR A 209 -46.71 19.61 -5.54
C TYR A 209 -47.53 18.67 -6.43
N ILE A 210 -47.95 17.50 -5.90
CA ILE A 210 -48.79 16.55 -6.63
C ILE A 210 -50.16 17.16 -6.93
N GLN A 211 -50.81 17.76 -5.92
CA GLN A 211 -52.09 18.45 -6.07
C GLN A 211 -51.98 19.63 -7.03
N SER A 212 -50.88 20.38 -6.96
CA SER A 212 -50.62 21.51 -7.85
C SER A 212 -50.49 21.08 -9.31
N LEU A 213 -49.74 20.00 -9.58
CA LEU A 213 -49.72 19.39 -10.91
C LEU A 213 -51.15 18.96 -11.29
N GLY A 214 -51.88 18.32 -10.39
CA GLY A 214 -53.24 17.88 -10.60
C GLY A 214 -54.18 19.01 -11.03
N GLU A 215 -54.10 20.19 -10.41
CA GLU A 215 -54.88 21.37 -10.81
C GLU A 215 -54.60 21.79 -12.27
N ILE A 216 -53.33 21.83 -12.65
CA ILE A 216 -52.91 22.17 -14.02
C ILE A 216 -53.41 21.10 -15.00
N LEU A 217 -53.18 19.82 -14.71
CA LEU A 217 -53.61 18.71 -15.57
C LEU A 217 -55.13 18.65 -15.71
N ASN A 218 -55.88 18.87 -14.62
CA ASN A 218 -57.34 18.92 -14.64
C ASN A 218 -57.88 20.04 -15.53
N LYS A 219 -57.20 21.19 -15.57
CA LYS A 219 -57.55 22.30 -16.47
C LYS A 219 -57.43 21.86 -17.93
N ILE A 220 -56.35 21.15 -18.27
CA ILE A 220 -56.12 20.62 -19.62
C ILE A 220 -57.16 19.52 -19.92
N ALA A 221 -57.36 18.58 -18.99
CA ALA A 221 -58.28 17.45 -19.11
C ALA A 221 -59.73 17.88 -19.36
N LYS A 222 -60.18 18.96 -18.70
CA LYS A 222 -61.53 19.50 -18.90
C LYS A 222 -61.79 19.93 -20.35
N VAL A 223 -60.77 20.41 -21.05
CA VAL A 223 -60.87 20.76 -22.48
C VAL A 223 -60.71 19.52 -23.33
N SER A 224 -59.83 18.60 -22.96
CA SER A 224 -59.59 17.33 -23.65
C SER A 224 -60.77 16.35 -23.63
N TYR A 225 -61.62 16.42 -22.60
CA TYR A 225 -62.71 15.49 -22.36
C TYR A 225 -63.74 15.52 -23.48
N LEU A 226 -64.09 14.33 -23.96
CA LEU A 226 -65.14 14.11 -24.94
C LEU A 226 -66.11 13.06 -24.39
N PRO A 227 -67.38 13.41 -24.19
CA PRO A 227 -68.42 12.41 -23.95
C PRO A 227 -68.43 11.35 -25.05
N PRO A 228 -68.71 10.07 -24.74
CA PRO A 228 -68.68 8.97 -25.71
C PRO A 228 -69.56 9.20 -26.95
N ASP A 229 -70.68 9.92 -26.80
CA ASP A 229 -71.63 10.29 -27.84
C ASP A 229 -71.11 11.39 -28.80
N GLN A 230 -70.04 12.10 -28.43
CA GLN A 230 -69.46 13.21 -29.21
C GLN A 230 -68.06 12.93 -29.75
N ALA A 231 -67.53 11.71 -29.57
CA ALA A 231 -66.17 11.34 -29.97
C ALA A 231 -65.83 11.59 -31.45
N LYS A 232 -66.84 11.66 -32.34
CA LYS A 232 -66.66 11.94 -33.78
C LYS A 232 -66.57 13.44 -34.12
N GLN A 233 -66.75 14.34 -33.16
CA GLN A 233 -66.78 15.80 -33.37
C GLN A 233 -65.59 16.51 -32.72
N LYS A 234 -64.45 15.81 -32.64
CA LYS A 234 -63.26 16.33 -31.95
C LYS A 234 -62.78 17.64 -32.59
N THR A 235 -62.67 18.68 -31.79
CA THR A 235 -62.17 19.99 -32.22
C THR A 235 -60.64 20.01 -32.20
N LEU A 236 -60.04 20.92 -32.98
CA LEU A 236 -58.59 21.13 -32.95
C LEU A 236 -58.08 21.47 -31.53
N GLU A 237 -58.85 22.25 -30.76
CA GLU A 237 -58.53 22.62 -29.38
C GLU A 237 -58.48 21.39 -28.45
N GLN A 238 -59.43 20.45 -28.62
CA GLN A 238 -59.45 19.17 -27.90
C GLN A 238 -58.25 18.28 -28.26
N GLU A 239 -57.83 18.27 -29.53
CA GLU A 239 -56.63 17.53 -29.94
C GLU A 239 -55.36 18.11 -29.32
N GLN A 240 -55.23 19.44 -29.33
CA GLN A 240 -54.09 20.14 -28.73
C GLN A 240 -54.02 19.93 -27.22
N ALA A 241 -55.16 20.00 -26.52
CA ALA A 241 -55.23 19.73 -25.09
C ALA A 241 -54.85 18.27 -24.78
N ASN A 242 -55.36 17.31 -25.56
CA ASN A 242 -55.00 15.89 -25.40
C ASN A 242 -53.51 15.65 -25.67
N ALA A 243 -52.95 16.26 -26.71
CA ALA A 243 -51.53 16.15 -27.03
C ALA A 243 -50.66 16.71 -25.90
N LEU A 244 -51.00 17.89 -25.37
CA LEU A 244 -50.28 18.50 -24.26
C LEU A 244 -50.37 17.64 -22.98
N LEU A 245 -51.55 17.09 -22.68
CA LEU A 245 -51.76 16.24 -21.51
C LEU A 245 -50.89 14.98 -21.58
N ASN A 246 -50.89 14.29 -22.73
CA ASN A 246 -50.05 13.11 -22.95
C ASN A 246 -48.56 13.46 -22.93
N GLU A 247 -48.14 14.55 -23.57
CA GLU A 247 -46.74 14.99 -23.58
C GLU A 247 -46.20 15.22 -22.16
N ILE A 248 -46.99 15.85 -21.28
CA ILE A 248 -46.57 16.07 -19.88
C ILE A 248 -46.40 14.73 -19.15
N ILE A 249 -47.35 13.81 -19.30
CA ILE A 249 -47.32 12.50 -18.63
C ILE A 249 -46.20 11.60 -19.16
N GLU A 250 -45.98 11.58 -20.47
CA GLU A 250 -44.87 10.87 -21.11
C GLU A 250 -43.52 11.37 -20.59
N ASN A 251 -43.34 12.70 -20.51
CA ASN A 251 -42.13 13.30 -19.95
C ASN A 251 -41.92 12.92 -18.47
N ILE A 252 -42.98 12.89 -17.66
CA ILE A 252 -42.90 12.44 -16.25
C ILE A 252 -42.48 10.96 -16.19
N HIS A 253 -43.04 10.11 -17.04
CA HIS A 253 -42.67 8.70 -17.10
C HIS A 253 -41.24 8.47 -17.59
N GLU A 254 -40.77 9.23 -18.58
CA GLU A 254 -39.40 9.14 -19.07
C GLU A 254 -38.40 9.64 -18.02
N TYR A 255 -38.71 10.75 -17.33
CA TYR A 255 -37.94 11.20 -16.17
C TYR A 255 -37.87 10.10 -15.11
N PHE A 256 -39.00 9.49 -14.77
CA PHE A 256 -39.06 8.42 -13.78
C PHE A 256 -38.19 7.22 -14.18
N ALA A 257 -38.31 6.78 -15.44
CA ALA A 257 -37.59 5.62 -15.95
C ALA A 257 -36.08 5.81 -15.90
N HIS A 258 -35.55 6.98 -16.25
CA HIS A 258 -34.10 7.21 -16.23
C HIS A 258 -33.57 7.61 -14.85
N TYR A 259 -34.29 8.48 -14.14
CA TYR A 259 -33.84 8.97 -12.84
C TYR A 259 -33.99 7.88 -11.76
N PHE A 260 -35.19 7.36 -11.54
CA PHE A 260 -35.44 6.43 -10.44
C PHE A 260 -35.07 4.99 -10.79
N GLU A 261 -35.57 4.46 -11.91
CA GLU A 261 -35.32 3.06 -12.30
C GLU A 261 -33.90 2.85 -12.87
N GLY A 262 -33.51 3.64 -13.87
CA GLY A 262 -32.21 3.52 -14.53
C GLY A 262 -31.04 3.86 -13.62
N THR A 263 -31.13 4.97 -12.87
CA THR A 263 -30.02 5.38 -12.00
C THR A 263 -30.09 4.77 -10.61
N PHE A 264 -31.08 5.15 -9.79
CA PHE A 264 -31.01 4.88 -8.35
C PHE A 264 -31.37 3.44 -7.99
N LYS A 265 -32.29 2.80 -8.71
CA LYS A 265 -32.58 1.37 -8.50
C LYS A 265 -31.38 0.50 -8.87
N ILE A 266 -30.69 0.77 -9.99
CA ILE A 266 -29.45 0.08 -10.36
C ILE A 266 -28.38 0.26 -9.28
N LEU A 267 -28.22 1.46 -8.72
CA LEU A 267 -27.25 1.68 -7.63
C LEU A 267 -27.55 0.83 -6.40
N SER A 268 -28.83 0.68 -6.03
CA SER A 268 -29.23 -0.19 -4.92
C SER A 268 -29.00 -1.67 -5.25
N ASP A 269 -29.42 -2.11 -6.44
CA ASP A 269 -29.34 -3.51 -6.87
C ASP A 269 -27.90 -3.98 -7.12
N LYS A 270 -26.97 -3.06 -7.41
CA LYS A 270 -25.56 -3.34 -7.75
C LYS A 270 -24.58 -2.92 -6.66
N GLN A 271 -25.01 -2.92 -5.40
CA GLN A 271 -24.15 -2.56 -4.26
C GLN A 271 -22.82 -3.33 -4.23
N ASN A 272 -22.82 -4.62 -4.58
CA ASN A 272 -21.59 -5.43 -4.67
C ASN A 272 -20.60 -4.91 -5.73
N SER A 273 -21.11 -4.48 -6.89
CA SER A 273 -20.26 -3.90 -7.94
C SER A 273 -19.70 -2.55 -7.50
N ILE A 274 -20.53 -1.71 -6.86
CA ILE A 274 -20.10 -0.44 -6.27
C ILE A 274 -19.01 -0.67 -5.22
N ASP A 275 -19.15 -1.73 -4.42
CA ASP A 275 -18.18 -2.06 -3.40
C ASP A 275 -16.83 -2.53 -3.95
N ALA A 276 -16.80 -3.00 -5.20
CA ALA A 276 -15.58 -3.40 -5.91
C ALA A 276 -14.91 -2.25 -6.69
N LEU A 277 -15.55 -1.07 -6.81
CA LEU A 277 -14.99 0.05 -7.57
C LEU A 277 -13.71 0.61 -6.93
N ASN A 278 -12.76 0.99 -7.77
CA ASN A 278 -11.58 1.73 -7.34
C ASN A 278 -11.91 3.21 -7.06
N LEU A 279 -10.98 3.93 -6.44
CA LEU A 279 -11.17 5.33 -6.07
C LEU A 279 -11.52 6.25 -7.25
N SER A 280 -10.96 6.02 -8.44
CA SER A 280 -11.23 6.87 -9.61
C SER A 280 -12.65 6.68 -10.14
N ASP A 281 -13.10 5.44 -10.22
CA ASP A 281 -14.47 5.12 -10.65
C ASP A 281 -15.50 5.63 -9.63
N LEU A 282 -15.23 5.49 -8.32
CA LEU A 282 -16.08 6.05 -7.26
C LEU A 282 -16.21 7.57 -7.37
N ARG A 283 -15.10 8.29 -7.59
CA ARG A 283 -15.12 9.75 -7.80
C ARG A 283 -15.89 10.14 -9.06
N THR A 284 -15.72 9.37 -10.14
CA THR A 284 -16.48 9.60 -11.38
C THR A 284 -17.97 9.42 -11.12
N LEU A 285 -18.38 8.35 -10.44
CA LEU A 285 -19.76 8.10 -10.06
C LEU A 285 -20.34 9.24 -9.21
N LEU A 286 -19.62 9.68 -8.17
CA LEU A 286 -20.02 10.80 -7.32
C LEU A 286 -20.24 12.09 -8.11
N ASN A 287 -19.36 12.39 -9.07
CA ASN A 287 -19.51 13.55 -9.94
C ASN A 287 -20.77 13.46 -10.80
N LYS A 288 -21.10 12.28 -11.33
CA LYS A 288 -22.34 12.05 -12.09
C LYS A 288 -23.60 12.19 -11.25
N LEU A 289 -23.57 11.73 -10.00
CA LEU A 289 -24.67 12.00 -9.06
C LEU A 289 -24.81 13.49 -8.72
N ASN A 290 -23.70 14.22 -8.63
CA ASN A 290 -23.74 15.68 -8.43
C ASN A 290 -24.35 16.40 -9.65
N GLU A 291 -24.05 15.95 -10.86
CA GLU A 291 -24.67 16.46 -12.10
C GLU A 291 -26.19 16.18 -12.11
N LEU A 292 -26.61 14.96 -11.77
CA LEU A 292 -28.03 14.60 -11.63
C LEU A 292 -28.76 15.46 -10.59
N GLN A 293 -28.14 15.71 -9.43
CA GLN A 293 -28.72 16.56 -8.39
C GLN A 293 -28.97 17.98 -8.89
N LYS A 294 -28.03 18.57 -9.64
CA LYS A 294 -28.21 19.91 -10.24
C LYS A 294 -29.36 19.96 -11.22
N ILE A 295 -29.54 18.92 -12.04
CA ILE A 295 -30.65 18.84 -12.99
C ILE A 295 -31.97 18.75 -12.21
N LYS A 296 -32.06 17.88 -11.19
CA LYS A 296 -33.23 17.78 -10.31
C LYS A 296 -33.58 19.11 -9.64
N ASP A 297 -32.59 19.81 -9.07
CA ASP A 297 -32.81 21.11 -8.42
C ASP A 297 -33.34 22.15 -9.41
N THR A 298 -32.83 22.13 -10.65
CA THR A 298 -33.30 23.00 -11.74
C THR A 298 -34.74 22.67 -12.13
N CYS A 299 -35.08 21.39 -12.32
CA CYS A 299 -36.46 20.97 -12.60
C CYS A 299 -37.42 21.40 -11.47
N LYS A 300 -37.00 21.23 -10.22
CA LYS A 300 -37.79 21.63 -9.05
C LYS A 300 -38.04 23.14 -9.02
N MET A 301 -37.01 23.95 -9.25
CA MET A 301 -37.13 25.40 -9.34
C MET A 301 -38.16 25.83 -10.41
N TYR A 302 -38.13 25.20 -11.58
CA TYR A 302 -39.12 25.50 -12.64
C TYR A 302 -40.53 25.01 -12.30
N ALA A 303 -40.67 23.83 -11.72
CA ALA A 303 -41.96 23.33 -11.25
C ALA A 303 -42.58 24.26 -10.20
N GLU A 304 -41.77 24.75 -9.26
CA GLU A 304 -42.19 25.75 -8.26
C GLU A 304 -42.58 27.08 -8.91
N THR A 305 -41.83 27.52 -9.93
CA THR A 305 -42.16 28.74 -10.68
C THR A 305 -43.51 28.62 -11.40
N ILE A 306 -43.72 27.52 -12.13
CA ILE A 306 -44.99 27.24 -12.82
C ILE A 306 -46.14 27.20 -11.83
N TYR A 307 -45.96 26.51 -10.70
CA TYR A 307 -46.97 26.47 -9.65
C TYR A 307 -47.33 27.86 -9.11
N ASN A 308 -46.33 28.66 -8.76
CA ASN A 308 -46.56 29.99 -8.20
C ASN A 308 -47.23 30.91 -9.23
N ASP A 309 -46.78 30.87 -10.47
CA ASP A 309 -47.39 31.64 -11.55
C ASP A 309 -48.83 31.20 -11.83
N PHE A 310 -49.13 29.90 -11.73
CA PHE A 310 -50.49 29.37 -11.86
C PHE A 310 -51.38 29.81 -10.70
N LYS A 311 -50.90 29.69 -9.46
CA LYS A 311 -51.62 30.12 -8.26
C LYS A 311 -51.97 31.60 -8.30
N ASN A 312 -51.03 32.43 -8.74
CA ASN A 312 -51.17 33.88 -8.87
C ASN A 312 -51.88 34.30 -10.17
N ASP A 313 -52.33 33.34 -10.99
CA ASP A 313 -52.99 33.56 -12.27
C ASP A 313 -52.20 34.48 -13.23
N LYS A 314 -50.87 34.41 -13.17
CA LYS A 314 -49.99 35.20 -14.02
C LYS A 314 -50.23 34.81 -15.48
N GLY A 315 -50.49 35.80 -16.32
CA GLY A 315 -50.84 35.53 -17.73
C GLY A 315 -52.19 34.84 -17.91
N LYS A 316 -53.07 34.86 -16.89
CA LYS A 316 -54.39 34.21 -16.89
C LYS A 316 -54.33 32.69 -17.09
N ILE A 317 -53.23 32.04 -16.70
CA ILE A 317 -53.04 30.61 -16.95
C ILE A 317 -53.91 29.72 -16.04
N ARG A 318 -54.49 30.26 -14.97
CA ARG A 318 -55.44 29.57 -14.11
C ARG A 318 -56.89 29.86 -14.52
N THR A 319 -57.26 31.12 -14.75
CA THR A 319 -58.66 31.51 -15.03
C THR A 319 -59.01 31.59 -16.51
N GLY A 320 -58.03 31.78 -17.41
CA GLY A 320 -58.20 31.85 -18.86
C GLY A 320 -58.51 30.51 -19.53
N GLY A 321 -58.47 30.45 -20.85
CA GLY A 321 -58.61 29.21 -21.62
C GLY A 321 -57.34 28.33 -21.60
N ILE A 322 -57.37 27.24 -22.37
CA ILE A 322 -56.18 26.39 -22.57
C ILE A 322 -55.12 27.10 -23.42
N LYS A 323 -55.55 28.03 -24.29
CA LYS A 323 -54.67 28.81 -25.14
C LYS A 323 -53.67 29.63 -24.33
N GLU A 324 -54.14 30.31 -23.28
CA GLU A 324 -53.30 31.11 -22.38
C GLU A 324 -52.25 30.25 -21.66
N LEU A 325 -52.63 29.05 -21.20
CA LEU A 325 -51.70 28.09 -20.61
C LEU A 325 -50.68 27.58 -21.65
N GLY A 326 -51.13 27.24 -22.85
CA GLY A 326 -50.26 26.78 -23.94
C GLY A 326 -49.26 27.84 -24.41
N GLU A 327 -49.70 29.09 -24.56
CA GLU A 327 -48.85 30.23 -24.88
C GLU A 327 -47.85 30.50 -23.76
N TYR A 328 -48.27 30.45 -22.49
CA TYR A 328 -47.37 30.61 -21.35
C TYR A 328 -46.27 29.53 -21.32
N ILE A 329 -46.64 28.26 -21.52
CA ILE A 329 -45.69 27.14 -21.59
C ILE A 329 -44.68 27.34 -22.72
N THR A 330 -45.15 27.83 -23.87
CA THR A 330 -44.33 28.05 -25.06
C THR A 330 -43.38 29.23 -24.88
N ASN A 331 -43.88 30.37 -24.41
CA ASN A 331 -43.13 31.62 -24.24
C ASN A 331 -42.03 31.52 -23.19
N HIS A 332 -42.16 30.61 -22.22
CA HIS A 332 -41.13 30.34 -21.21
C HIS A 332 -40.25 29.12 -21.56
N GLU A 333 -40.42 28.55 -22.75
CA GLU A 333 -39.67 27.39 -23.24
C GLU A 333 -39.72 26.14 -22.33
N TYR A 334 -40.75 26.00 -21.47
CA TYR A 334 -40.78 24.92 -20.48
C TYR A 334 -40.72 23.53 -21.11
N LYS A 335 -41.35 23.33 -22.27
CA LYS A 335 -41.23 22.07 -23.03
C LYS A 335 -39.78 21.71 -23.35
N LYS A 336 -39.03 22.69 -23.86
CA LYS A 336 -37.62 22.51 -24.20
C LYS A 336 -36.78 22.27 -22.95
N ILE A 337 -36.99 23.06 -21.90
CA ILE A 337 -36.27 22.95 -20.63
C ILE A 337 -36.39 21.54 -20.03
N PHE A 338 -37.62 21.01 -19.91
CA PHE A 338 -37.83 19.69 -19.33
C PHE A 338 -37.33 18.57 -20.24
N LYS A 339 -37.51 18.69 -21.57
CA LYS A 339 -36.98 17.72 -22.53
C LYS A 339 -35.44 17.65 -22.51
N ASP A 340 -34.78 18.81 -22.49
CA ASP A 340 -33.31 18.90 -22.40
C ASP A 340 -32.82 18.32 -21.06
N ALA A 341 -33.58 18.48 -19.97
CA ALA A 341 -33.26 17.87 -18.68
C ALA A 341 -33.38 16.34 -18.72
N ILE A 342 -34.45 15.80 -19.32
CA ILE A 342 -34.65 14.35 -19.47
C ILE A 342 -33.53 13.72 -20.30
N GLU A 343 -33.13 14.33 -21.41
CA GLU A 343 -32.06 13.81 -22.26
C GLU A 343 -30.70 13.81 -21.53
N GLN A 344 -30.44 14.84 -20.70
CA GLN A 344 -29.26 14.85 -19.84
C GLN A 344 -29.31 13.75 -18.79
N ILE A 345 -30.46 13.52 -18.14
CA ILE A 345 -30.64 12.44 -17.18
C ILE A 345 -30.39 11.08 -17.84
N LYS A 346 -30.95 10.84 -19.03
CA LYS A 346 -30.75 9.62 -19.82
C LYS A 346 -29.28 9.37 -20.18
N THR A 347 -28.56 10.43 -20.55
CA THR A 347 -27.12 10.37 -20.80
C THR A 347 -26.36 9.98 -19.53
N LEU A 348 -26.72 10.58 -18.38
CA LEU A 348 -26.10 10.29 -17.09
C LEU A 348 -26.42 8.89 -16.58
N ASP A 349 -27.66 8.43 -16.72
CA ASP A 349 -28.11 7.07 -16.47
C ASP A 349 -27.23 6.06 -17.21
N THR A 350 -27.05 6.24 -18.53
CA THR A 350 -26.18 5.38 -19.34
C THR A 350 -24.72 5.39 -18.83
N GLN A 351 -24.19 6.57 -18.48
CA GLN A 351 -22.82 6.70 -17.95
C GLN A 351 -22.65 6.01 -16.59
N ILE A 352 -23.64 6.14 -15.70
CA ILE A 352 -23.66 5.51 -14.38
C ILE A 352 -23.77 4.00 -14.50
N SER A 353 -24.66 3.52 -15.37
CA SER A 353 -24.77 2.10 -15.74
C SER A 353 -23.40 1.57 -16.21
N ASN A 354 -22.72 2.26 -17.12
CA ASN A 354 -21.41 1.84 -17.59
C ASN A 354 -20.32 1.79 -16.51
N ILE A 355 -20.45 2.53 -15.40
CA ILE A 355 -19.54 2.44 -14.26
C ILE A 355 -19.89 1.24 -13.38
N THR A 356 -21.18 1.00 -13.16
CA THR A 356 -21.69 -0.04 -12.24
C THR A 356 -21.66 -1.46 -12.81
N TYR A 357 -21.61 -1.60 -14.14
CA TYR A 357 -21.50 -2.88 -14.84
C TYR A 357 -20.07 -3.25 -15.30
N LYS A 358 -19.05 -2.47 -14.91
CA LYS A 358 -17.64 -2.91 -15.03
C LYS A 358 -17.38 -4.07 -14.09
#